data_AF-A0A7J8NF78-F1
#
_entry.id   AF-A0A7J8NF78-F1
#
_cell.length_a   1.000
_cell.length_b   1.000
_cell.length_c   1.000
_cell.angle_alpha   90.00
_cell.angle_beta   90.00
_cell.angle_gamma   90.00
#
_symmetry.space_group_name_H-M   'P 1'
#
loop_
_entity.id
_entity.type
_entity.pdbx_description
1 polymer ?
#
loop_
_entity_poly.entity_id
_entity_poly.type
_entity_poly.pdbx_seq_one_letter_code
_entity_poly.pdbx_strand_id
1 'polypeptide(L)'
;MGDAEFEIGPLVNAVKMSLEGLPNGTIITKVQPSRQNCLSQESCIIWNNGTVVQDMFLRLRNVETGEVELQLEWIHVPGSRGL
;
A
#
# COMPACT_ATOMS: atom_id res chain seq x y z
N MET A 1 -10.22 15.68 -14.29
CA MET A 1 -8.90 15.66 -13.64
C MET A 1 -8.51 14.21 -13.35
N GLY A 2 -8.50 13.36 -14.40
CA GLY A 2 -8.12 11.94 -14.36
C GLY A 2 -8.78 11.04 -13.30
N ASP A 3 -8.40 9.76 -13.32
CA ASP A 3 -8.75 8.77 -12.31
C ASP A 3 -7.64 7.72 -12.15
N ALA A 4 -7.56 7.08 -10.99
CA ALA A 4 -6.66 5.97 -10.71
C ALA A 4 -7.32 5.00 -9.72
N GLU A 5 -6.93 3.73 -9.82
CA GLU A 5 -7.38 2.67 -8.90
C GLU A 5 -6.19 1.83 -8.46
N PHE A 6 -6.32 1.23 -7.28
CA PHE A 6 -5.31 0.35 -6.69
C PHE A 6 -5.99 -0.74 -5.85
N GLU A 7 -5.30 -1.86 -5.68
CA GLU A 7 -5.79 -2.99 -4.88
C GLU A 7 -5.24 -2.93 -3.46
N ILE A 8 -6.11 -3.12 -2.46
CA ILE A 8 -5.72 -3.22 -1.06
C ILE A 8 -5.41 -4.67 -0.62
N GLY A 9 -5.64 -5.66 -1.48
CA GLY A 9 -5.39 -7.07 -1.20
C GLY A 9 -3.95 -7.35 -0.70
N PRO A 10 -2.90 -6.79 -1.36
CA PRO A 10 -1.53 -6.91 -0.89
C PRO A 10 -1.31 -6.36 0.52
N LEU A 11 -1.89 -5.19 0.84
CA LEU A 11 -1.82 -4.59 2.18
C LEU A 11 -2.49 -5.48 3.24
N VAL A 12 -3.71 -5.95 2.95
CA VAL A 12 -4.47 -6.82 3.85
C VAL A 12 -3.73 -8.14 4.10
N ASN A 13 -3.10 -8.72 3.07
CA ASN A 13 -2.31 -9.92 3.22
C ASN A 13 -1.07 -9.69 4.09
N ALA A 14 -0.40 -8.55 3.95
CA ALA A 14 0.72 -8.17 4.81
C ALA A 14 0.28 -8.04 6.27
N VAL A 15 -0.86 -7.41 6.55
CA VAL A 15 -1.41 -7.28 7.91
C VAL A 15 -1.72 -8.62 8.57
N LYS A 16 -2.15 -9.63 7.78
CA LYS A 16 -2.42 -10.99 8.29
C LYS A 16 -1.15 -11.79 8.63
N MET A 17 0.02 -11.34 8.20
CA MET A 17 1.27 -12.02 8.53
C MET A 17 1.63 -11.79 10.00
N SER A 18 2.31 -12.76 10.61
CA SER A 18 2.90 -12.59 11.94
C SER A 18 4.15 -11.70 11.82
N LEU A 19 3.95 -10.39 11.98
CA LEU A 19 5.00 -9.35 11.85
C LEU A 19 5.63 -8.96 13.20
N GLU A 20 5.22 -9.61 14.29
CA GLU A 20 5.75 -9.36 15.62
C GLU A 20 7.27 -9.62 15.67
N GLY A 21 8.02 -8.64 16.16
CA GLY A 21 9.48 -8.74 16.30
C GLY A 21 10.29 -8.37 15.05
N LEU A 22 9.65 -7.97 13.95
CA LEU A 22 10.38 -7.45 12.79
C LEU A 22 10.96 -6.05 13.07
N PRO A 23 12.17 -5.76 12.57
CA PRO A 23 12.73 -4.42 12.68
C PRO A 23 11.93 -3.41 11.85
N ASN A 24 11.90 -2.17 12.31
CA ASN A 24 11.29 -1.07 11.56
C ASN A 24 11.97 -0.90 10.20
N GLY A 25 11.17 -0.64 9.16
CA GLY A 25 11.65 -0.52 7.78
C GLY A 25 11.72 -1.85 7.04
N THR A 26 11.23 -2.95 7.63
CA THR A 26 11.19 -4.25 6.93
C THR A 26 10.20 -4.18 5.78
N ILE A 27 10.68 -4.42 4.56
CA ILE A 27 9.82 -4.54 3.38
C ILE A 27 9.17 -5.91 3.39
N ILE A 28 7.85 -5.96 3.57
CA ILE A 28 7.05 -7.17 3.61
C ILE A 28 6.77 -7.68 2.20
N THR A 29 6.37 -6.76 1.32
CA THR A 29 5.99 -7.06 -0.07
C THR A 29 6.14 -5.81 -0.93
N LYS A 30 6.30 -6.02 -2.24
CA LYS A 30 6.40 -4.97 -3.24
C LYS A 30 5.38 -5.21 -4.35
N VAL A 31 4.76 -4.15 -4.84
CA VAL A 31 3.85 -4.18 -5.99
C VAL A 31 4.52 -3.42 -7.14
N GLN A 32 4.79 -4.12 -8.23
CA GLN A 32 5.41 -3.52 -9.41
C GLN A 32 4.39 -2.76 -10.27
N PRO A 33 4.79 -1.65 -10.92
CA PRO A 33 4.02 -1.06 -12.01
C PRO A 33 3.71 -2.09 -13.09
N SER A 34 2.48 -2.08 -13.59
CA SER A 34 2.06 -2.95 -14.67
C SER A 34 1.09 -2.21 -15.59
N ARG A 35 0.73 -2.83 -16.72
CA ARG A 35 -0.29 -2.27 -17.62
C ARG A 35 -1.70 -2.36 -17.05
N GLN A 36 -1.87 -3.16 -15.99
CA GLN A 36 -3.15 -3.46 -15.35
C GLN A 36 -3.39 -2.63 -14.09
N ASN A 37 -2.38 -1.91 -13.58
CA ASN A 37 -2.51 -1.05 -12.40
C ASN A 37 -2.15 0.40 -12.74
N CYS A 38 -2.38 1.30 -11.78
CA CYS A 38 -2.10 2.73 -11.94
C CYS A 38 -0.79 3.16 -11.28
N LEU A 39 0.09 2.23 -10.86
CA LEU A 39 1.34 2.59 -10.19
C LEU A 39 2.33 3.22 -11.18
N SER A 40 2.87 4.39 -10.85
CA SER A 40 3.94 5.03 -11.64
C SER A 40 5.33 4.49 -11.29
N GLN A 41 5.50 3.98 -10.06
CA GLN A 41 6.72 3.33 -9.58
C GLN A 41 6.40 2.19 -8.60
N GLU A 42 7.43 1.45 -8.18
CA GLU A 42 7.29 0.36 -7.21
C GLU A 42 6.63 0.87 -5.92
N SER A 43 5.55 0.20 -5.51
CA SER A 43 4.92 0.42 -4.20
C SER A 43 5.46 -0.58 -3.19
N CYS A 44 5.95 -0.08 -2.06
CA CYS A 44 6.50 -0.91 -0.98
C CYS A 44 5.51 -0.97 0.18
N ILE A 45 5.26 -2.18 0.66
CA ILE A 45 4.51 -2.43 1.90
C ILE A 45 5.53 -2.73 2.99
N ILE A 46 5.55 -1.91 4.03
CA ILE A 46 6.63 -1.81 5.00
C ILE A 46 6.04 -1.99 6.41
N TRP A 47 6.74 -2.78 7.23
CA TRP A 47 6.52 -2.79 8.67
C TRP A 47 7.25 -1.61 9.31
N ASN A 48 6.50 -0.68 9.89
CA ASN A 48 7.05 0.49 10.53
C ASN A 48 6.29 0.84 11.80
N ASN A 49 7.01 1.03 12.91
CA ASN A 49 6.46 1.48 14.19
C ASN A 49 5.27 0.64 14.70
N GLY A 50 5.31 -0.68 14.48
CA GLY A 50 4.24 -1.58 14.92
C GLY A 50 2.99 -1.57 14.04
N THR A 51 3.04 -0.93 12.86
CA THR A 51 1.96 -0.97 11.87
C THR A 51 2.48 -1.27 10.47
N VAL A 52 1.55 -1.62 9.58
CA VAL A 52 1.80 -1.82 8.16
C VAL A 52 1.48 -0.54 7.41
N VAL A 53 2.48 -0.03 6.67
CA VAL A 53 2.38 1.16 5.83
C VAL A 53 2.61 0.78 4.37
N GLN A 54 1.94 1.43 3.43
CA GLN A 54 2.19 1.27 2.01
C GLN A 54 2.26 2.62 1.29
N ASP A 55 3.40 2.90 0.68
CA ASP A 55 3.61 4.08 -0.14
C ASP A 55 3.24 3.80 -1.60
N MET A 56 2.51 4.71 -2.24
CA MET A 56 2.06 4.58 -3.62
C MET A 56 2.15 5.90 -4.38
N PHE A 57 2.58 5.79 -5.63
CA PHE A 57 2.50 6.87 -6.61
C PHE A 57 1.62 6.39 -7.75
N LEU A 58 0.52 7.09 -7.98
CA LEU A 58 -0.49 6.71 -8.95
C LEU A 58 -0.45 7.65 -10.15
N ARG A 59 -0.23 7.09 -11.33
CA ARG A 59 -0.40 7.80 -12.61
C ARG A 59 -1.88 7.87 -12.95
N LEU A 60 -2.39 9.08 -13.15
CA LEU A 60 -3.78 9.28 -13.53
C LEU A 60 -4.02 8.81 -14.98
N ARG A 61 -5.16 8.16 -15.19
CA ARG A 61 -5.72 7.81 -16.49
C ARG A 61 -6.70 8.89 -16.95
N ASN A 62 -7.10 8.85 -18.22
CA ASN A 62 -8.12 9.74 -18.78
C ASN A 62 -7.78 11.24 -18.62
N VAL A 63 -6.49 11.58 -18.58
CA VAL A 63 -5.95 12.92 -18.48
C VAL A 63 -4.58 12.98 -19.17
N GLU A 64 -4.17 14.15 -19.64
CA GLU A 64 -2.89 14.33 -20.34
C GLU A 64 -1.69 14.16 -19.41
N THR A 65 -1.79 14.67 -18.19
CA THR A 65 -0.74 14.61 -17.16
C THR A 65 -1.36 14.58 -15.76
N GLY A 66 -0.62 14.05 -14.80
CA GLY A 66 -1.00 14.04 -13.39
C GLY A 66 -0.59 12.77 -12.68
N GLU A 67 -0.04 12.94 -11.49
CA GLU A 67 0.29 11.85 -10.57
C GLU A 67 -0.24 12.21 -9.18
N VAL A 68 -0.60 11.20 -8.40
CA VAL A 68 -1.05 11.35 -7.01
C VAL A 68 -0.16 10.47 -6.14
N GLU A 69 0.53 11.10 -5.19
CA GLU A 69 1.26 10.41 -4.14
C GLU A 69 0.33 10.20 -2.94
N LEU A 70 0.29 8.98 -2.40
CA LEU A 70 -0.48 8.66 -1.21
C LEU A 70 0.17 7.54 -0.40
N GLN A 71 -0.18 7.50 0.88
CA GLN A 71 0.28 6.49 1.83
C GLN A 71 -0.94 5.86 2.49
N LEU A 72 -0.96 4.53 2.58
CA LEU A 72 -1.92 3.78 3.37
C LEU A 72 -1.28 3.38 4.70
N GLU A 73 -2.04 3.45 5.78
CA GLU A 73 -1.65 2.97 7.10
C GLU A 73 -2.77 2.08 7.65
N TRP A 74 -2.40 0.90 8.15
CA TRP A 74 -3.35 0.03 8.82
C TRP A 74 -3.60 0.50 10.26
N ILE A 75 -4.87 0.64 10.64
CA ILE A 75 -5.26 1.01 12.01
C ILE A 75 -5.96 -0.19 12.65
N HIS A 76 -5.34 -0.74 13.70
CA HIS A 76 -5.98 -1.77 14.51
C HIS A 76 -6.99 -1.15 15.48
N VAL A 77 -8.28 -1.49 15.34
CA VAL A 77 -9.35 -1.01 16.21
C VAL A 77 -9.68 -2.09 17.27
N PRO A 78 -9.38 -1.84 18.57
CA PRO A 78 -9.70 -2.79 19.63
C PRO A 78 -11.20 -3.09 19.71
N GLY A 79 -11.57 -4.36 19.83
CA GLY A 79 -12.98 -4.79 19.92
C GLY A 79 -13.72 -4.87 18.58
N SER A 80 -13.06 -4.56 17.46
CA SER A 80 -13.56 -4.89 16.13
C SER A 80 -13.46 -6.41 15.87
N ARG A 81 -14.17 -6.91 14.85
CA ARG A 81 -14.07 -8.34 14.45
C ARG A 81 -12.66 -8.73 13.93
N GLY A 82 -11.74 -7.77 13.80
CA GLY A 82 -10.37 -7.98 13.39
C GLY A 82 -10.22 -8.50 11.96
N LEU A 83 -8.99 -8.85 11.62
CA LEU A 83 -8.59 -9.73 10.52
C LEU A 83 -8.07 -11.05 11.07
#